data_AF-A0A535T2Y9-F1
#
_entry.id   AF-A0A535T2Y9-F1
#
_cell.length_a   1.000
_cell.length_b   1.000
_cell.length_c   1.000
_cell.angle_alpha   90.00
_cell.angle_beta   90.00
_cell.angle_gamma   90.00
#
_symmetry.space_group_name_H-M   'P 1'
#
loop_
_entity.id
_entity.type
_entity.pdbx_description
1 polymer ?
#
loop_
_entity_poly.entity_id
_entity_poly.type
_entity_poly.pdbx_seq_one_letter_code
_entity_poly.pdbx_strand_id
1 'polypeptide(L)'
;MRGQFTASLTAKYRVADNYRAITHPSVPNYLALTSGKTWGVRDDSYYSLPAEDLGTQLTNAGVSWRAYMEGMDSRGCLDSPPPYDPGHNPFAYYGGRCPPNVVPLTQLSTDLAGKTPQFTWISPDMCHDTHDCSVSVGDSWLRTQVGEITAGMRTTAVPTIACSRS
;
A
#
# COMPACT_ATOMS: atom_id res chain seq x y z
N MET A 1 15.02 11.93 -8.08
CA MET A 1 14.55 11.28 -6.83
C MET A 1 15.44 11.76 -5.69
N ARG A 2 14.92 12.03 -4.49
CA ARG A 2 15.66 12.73 -3.41
C ARG A 2 16.23 11.80 -2.32
N GLY A 3 15.81 10.53 -2.24
CA GLY A 3 16.33 9.55 -1.28
C GLY A 3 17.46 8.70 -1.87
N GLN A 4 18.46 8.34 -1.05
CA GLN A 4 19.64 7.58 -1.50
C GLN A 4 19.28 6.13 -1.84
N PHE A 5 18.42 5.49 -1.04
CA PHE A 5 17.97 4.13 -1.30
C PHE A 5 17.11 4.07 -2.55
N THR A 6 16.15 4.98 -2.69
CA THR A 6 15.31 5.08 -3.88
C THR A 6 16.16 5.29 -5.15
N ALA A 7 17.20 6.12 -5.08
CA ALA A 7 18.15 6.30 -6.17
C ALA A 7 18.91 4.99 -6.50
N SER A 8 19.32 4.22 -5.48
CA SER A 8 19.96 2.91 -5.69
C SER A 8 19.03 1.89 -6.36
N LEU A 9 17.73 1.91 -6.04
CA LEU A 9 16.75 1.03 -6.67
C LEU A 9 16.59 1.38 -8.15
N THR A 10 16.57 2.67 -8.48
CA THR A 10 16.48 3.19 -9.85
C THR A 10 17.66 2.75 -10.70
N ALA A 11 18.86 2.71 -10.12
CA ALA A 11 20.06 2.23 -10.82
C ALA A 11 20.07 0.71 -11.03
N LYS A 12 19.33 -0.06 -10.21
CA LYS A 12 19.35 -1.53 -10.20
C LYS A 12 18.17 -2.16 -10.95
N TYR A 13 17.01 -1.51 -10.92
CA TYR A 13 15.74 -2.06 -11.40
C TYR A 13 15.11 -1.18 -12.48
N ARG A 14 13.95 -1.60 -13.00
CA ARG A 14 13.23 -0.85 -14.03
C ARG A 14 12.48 0.33 -13.44
N VAL A 15 12.39 1.40 -14.22
CA VAL A 15 11.70 2.64 -13.85
C VAL A 15 10.66 2.92 -14.93
N ALA A 16 9.42 3.16 -14.51
CA ALA A 16 8.37 3.66 -15.39
C ALA A 16 8.44 5.20 -15.42
N ASP A 17 9.22 5.75 -16.35
CA ASP A 17 9.45 7.19 -16.51
C ASP A 17 8.22 7.97 -17.00
N ASN A 18 7.27 7.27 -17.62
CA ASN A 18 5.99 7.83 -18.08
C ASN A 18 4.77 7.41 -17.21
N TYR A 19 4.98 7.08 -15.93
CA TYR A 19 3.89 6.89 -14.97
C TYR A 19 3.39 8.25 -14.46
N ARG A 20 2.06 8.44 -14.37
CA ARG A 20 1.42 9.70 -13.99
C ARG A 20 0.22 9.43 -13.07
N ALA A 21 -0.04 10.35 -12.14
CA ALA A 21 -1.27 10.36 -11.36
C ALA A 21 -2.49 10.58 -12.27
N ILE A 22 -3.64 10.05 -11.87
CA ILE A 22 -4.92 10.24 -12.55
C ILE A 22 -5.50 11.62 -12.24
N THR A 23 -5.36 12.08 -10.99
CA THR A 23 -5.85 13.39 -10.53
C THR A 23 -5.12 13.82 -9.24
N HIS A 24 -5.51 14.96 -8.70
CA HIS A 24 -5.25 15.35 -7.32
C HIS A 24 -6.61 15.65 -6.65
N PRO A 25 -6.84 15.29 -5.37
CA PRO A 25 -5.87 14.80 -4.37
C PRO A 25 -5.63 13.27 -4.39
N SER A 26 -5.06 12.71 -3.32
CA SER A 26 -4.46 11.36 -3.26
C SER A 26 -5.49 10.23 -3.37
N VAL A 27 -6.59 10.28 -2.61
CA VAL A 27 -7.58 9.19 -2.50
C VAL A 27 -8.11 8.71 -3.86
N PRO A 28 -8.55 9.60 -4.78
CA PRO A 28 -9.01 9.17 -6.10
C PRO A 28 -7.98 8.35 -6.91
N ASN A 29 -6.67 8.55 -6.70
CA ASN A 29 -5.64 7.76 -7.37
C ASN A 29 -5.56 6.34 -6.80
N TYR A 30 -5.65 6.18 -5.47
CA TYR A 30 -5.68 4.85 -4.84
C TYR A 30 -6.91 4.06 -5.26
N LEU A 31 -8.08 4.73 -5.35
CA LEU A 31 -9.30 4.12 -5.85
C LEU A 31 -9.15 3.69 -7.32
N ALA A 32 -8.57 4.56 -8.16
CA ALA A 32 -8.33 4.23 -9.57
C ALA A 32 -7.35 3.06 -9.73
N LEU A 33 -6.30 2.99 -8.92
CA LEU A 33 -5.32 1.91 -8.95
C LEU A 33 -5.91 0.55 -8.50
N THR A 34 -6.87 0.56 -7.57
CA THR A 34 -7.45 -0.67 -7.00
C THR A 34 -8.76 -1.11 -7.64
N SER A 35 -9.47 -0.23 -8.35
CA SER A 35 -10.76 -0.55 -8.98
C SER A 35 -10.88 -0.15 -10.45
N GLY A 36 -9.89 0.57 -10.99
CA GLY A 36 -9.95 1.15 -12.34
C GLY A 36 -10.84 2.40 -12.44
N LYS A 37 -11.37 2.92 -11.32
CA LYS A 37 -12.29 4.07 -11.29
C LYS A 37 -11.91 5.03 -10.16
N THR A 38 -12.08 6.34 -10.36
CA THR A 38 -12.03 7.33 -9.27
C THR A 38 -13.34 7.38 -8.47
N TRP A 39 -14.39 6.68 -8.93
CA TRP A 39 -15.75 6.72 -8.38
C TRP A 39 -16.39 8.13 -8.33
N GLY A 40 -15.82 9.09 -9.06
CA GLY A 40 -16.24 10.48 -8.99
C GLY A 40 -15.83 11.20 -7.71
N VAL A 41 -15.02 10.57 -6.85
CA VAL A 41 -14.44 11.18 -5.65
C VAL A 41 -13.43 12.26 -6.09
N ARG A 42 -13.44 13.41 -5.38
CA ARG A 42 -12.64 14.60 -5.73
C ARG A 42 -11.91 15.21 -4.53
N ASP A 43 -11.97 14.55 -3.38
CA ASP A 43 -11.34 14.96 -2.13
C ASP A 43 -10.73 13.72 -1.44
N ASP A 44 -10.12 13.90 -0.26
CA ASP A 44 -9.51 12.82 0.52
C ASP A 44 -10.42 12.29 1.64
N SER A 45 -11.73 12.56 1.57
CA SER A 45 -12.70 12.06 2.55
C SER A 45 -13.02 10.59 2.31
N TYR A 46 -13.44 9.91 3.38
CA TYR A 46 -13.94 8.55 3.28
C TYR A 46 -15.30 8.48 2.59
N TYR A 47 -15.46 7.53 1.67
CA TYR A 47 -16.73 7.16 1.04
C TYR A 47 -16.90 5.66 1.04
N SER A 48 -18.09 5.18 1.41
CA SER A 48 -18.45 3.77 1.27
C SER A 48 -18.82 3.49 -0.19
N LEU A 49 -18.04 2.62 -0.83
CA LEU A 49 -18.14 2.24 -2.24
C LEU A 49 -18.62 0.79 -2.39
N PRO A 50 -19.20 0.42 -3.55
CA PRO A 50 -19.49 -0.98 -3.86
C PRO A 50 -18.24 -1.86 -3.81
N ALA A 51 -18.40 -3.13 -3.43
CA ALA A 51 -17.33 -4.12 -3.42
C ALA A 51 -16.98 -4.57 -4.85
N GLU A 52 -16.35 -3.68 -5.62
CA GLU A 52 -15.95 -3.87 -7.02
C GLU A 52 -14.45 -3.59 -7.23
N ASP A 53 -13.63 -3.93 -6.23
CA ASP A 53 -12.19 -3.68 -6.23
C ASP A 53 -11.35 -4.94 -6.48
N LEU A 54 -10.05 -4.75 -6.64
CA LEU A 54 -9.06 -5.82 -6.84
C LEU A 54 -9.07 -6.82 -5.69
N GLY A 55 -9.22 -6.38 -4.43
CA GLY A 55 -9.32 -7.26 -3.27
C GLY A 55 -10.55 -8.15 -3.32
N THR A 56 -11.70 -7.61 -3.76
CA THR A 56 -12.89 -8.42 -4.04
C THR A 56 -12.63 -9.46 -5.13
N GLN A 57 -11.99 -9.07 -6.23
CA GLN A 57 -11.65 -10.00 -7.33
C GLN A 57 -10.70 -11.12 -6.88
N LEU A 58 -9.65 -10.77 -6.12
CA LEU A 58 -8.69 -11.74 -5.57
C LEU A 58 -9.36 -12.73 -4.63
N THR A 59 -10.25 -12.23 -3.76
CA THR A 59 -11.03 -13.06 -2.83
C THR A 59 -11.92 -14.04 -3.58
N ASN A 60 -12.68 -13.57 -4.58
CA ASN A 60 -13.56 -14.43 -5.38
C ASN A 60 -12.80 -15.48 -6.19
N ALA A 61 -11.57 -15.17 -6.61
CA ALA A 61 -10.69 -16.09 -7.33
C ALA A 61 -9.93 -17.07 -6.40
N GLY A 62 -10.06 -16.94 -5.08
CA GLY A 62 -9.30 -17.74 -4.11
C GLY A 62 -7.79 -17.45 -4.11
N VAL A 63 -7.38 -16.29 -4.64
CA VAL A 63 -5.98 -15.85 -4.65
C VAL A 63 -5.65 -15.23 -3.30
N SER A 64 -4.61 -15.72 -2.61
CA SER A 64 -4.24 -15.18 -1.31
C SER A 64 -3.70 -13.76 -1.44
N TRP A 65 -4.24 -12.84 -0.64
CA TRP A 65 -3.82 -11.45 -0.66
C TRP A 65 -3.84 -10.81 0.72
N ARG A 66 -2.95 -9.84 0.93
CA ARG A 66 -2.88 -9.01 2.13
C ARG A 66 -2.62 -7.57 1.77
N ALA A 67 -3.18 -6.66 2.57
CA ALA A 67 -2.85 -5.25 2.55
C ALA A 67 -2.33 -4.86 3.94
N TYR A 68 -1.05 -4.58 4.04
CA TYR A 68 -0.34 -4.25 5.26
C TYR A 68 -0.29 -2.75 5.45
N MET A 69 -0.84 -2.27 6.57
CA MET A 69 -0.94 -0.85 6.88
C MET A 69 -0.08 -0.52 8.09
N GLU A 70 0.90 0.37 7.92
CA GLU A 70 1.67 0.88 9.05
C GLU A 70 0.80 1.80 9.93
N GLY A 71 1.05 1.78 11.24
CA GLY A 71 0.29 2.56 12.22
C GLY A 71 -1.12 2.02 12.53
N MET A 72 -1.66 1.10 11.71
CA MET A 72 -2.97 0.50 11.98
C MET A 72 -2.89 -0.40 13.23
N ASP A 73 -3.81 -0.19 14.18
CA ASP A 73 -3.84 -0.92 15.45
C ASP A 73 -5.06 -1.87 15.52
N SER A 74 -5.33 -2.42 16.71
CA SER A 74 -6.41 -3.38 16.93
C SER A 74 -7.83 -2.82 16.73
N ARG A 75 -7.98 -1.49 16.61
CA ARG A 75 -9.26 -0.86 16.24
C ARG A 75 -9.59 -1.05 14.76
N GLY A 76 -8.61 -1.46 13.95
CA GLY A 76 -8.81 -1.77 12.54
C GLY A 76 -8.80 -0.54 11.64
N CYS A 77 -9.07 -0.74 10.35
CA CYS A 77 -8.75 0.24 9.32
C CYS A 77 -9.64 1.49 9.25
N LEU A 78 -10.74 1.54 9.99
CA LEU A 78 -11.62 2.72 10.05
C LEU A 78 -11.38 3.58 11.30
N ASP A 79 -10.89 2.98 12.38
CA ASP A 79 -10.87 3.61 13.72
C ASP A 79 -9.45 3.71 14.33
N SER A 80 -8.43 3.19 13.63
CA SER A 80 -7.03 3.36 14.04
C SER A 80 -6.64 4.84 14.00
N PRO A 81 -5.81 5.31 14.95
CA PRO A 81 -5.48 6.73 15.08
C PRO A 81 -4.30 7.10 14.17
N PRO A 82 -3.99 8.39 14.03
CA PRO A 82 -2.67 8.83 13.60
C PRO A 82 -1.55 8.10 14.37
N PRO A 83 -0.44 7.73 13.69
CA PRO A 83 -0.05 8.19 12.35
C PRO A 83 -0.69 7.42 11.18
N TYR A 84 -1.55 6.42 11.44
CA TYR A 84 -2.31 5.79 10.38
C TYR A 84 -3.36 6.74 9.80
N ASP A 85 -3.47 6.73 8.48
CA ASP A 85 -4.50 7.44 7.72
C ASP A 85 -5.34 6.45 6.90
N PRO A 86 -6.65 6.32 7.18
CA PRO A 86 -7.57 5.55 6.34
C PRO A 86 -7.55 5.96 4.85
N GLY A 87 -7.21 7.22 4.53
CA GLY A 87 -7.05 7.71 3.16
C GLY A 87 -5.98 6.99 2.34
N HIS A 88 -4.96 6.42 3.01
CA HIS A 88 -3.91 5.62 2.38
C HIS A 88 -4.30 4.14 2.19
N ASN A 89 -5.48 3.74 2.67
CA ASN A 89 -5.99 2.38 2.57
C ASN A 89 -7.23 2.31 1.67
N PRO A 90 -7.05 2.14 0.34
CA PRO A 90 -8.19 2.05 -0.58
C PRO A 90 -9.12 0.88 -0.26
N PHE A 91 -8.60 -0.22 0.29
CA PHE A 91 -9.39 -1.42 0.58
C PHE A 91 -10.42 -1.20 1.69
N ALA A 92 -10.27 -0.16 2.52
CA ALA A 92 -11.26 0.22 3.52
C ALA A 92 -12.54 0.84 2.92
N TYR A 93 -12.48 1.37 1.69
CA TYR A 93 -13.58 2.07 1.05
C TYR A 93 -14.64 1.11 0.49
N TYR A 94 -14.29 -0.15 0.21
CA TYR A 94 -15.16 -1.06 -0.52
C TYR A 94 -15.99 -1.96 0.40
N GLY A 95 -17.30 -2.04 0.14
CA GLY A 95 -18.22 -2.91 0.88
C GLY A 95 -18.60 -2.40 2.28
N GLY A 96 -18.21 -1.17 2.62
CA GLY A 96 -18.60 -0.47 3.85
C GLY A 96 -18.06 -1.08 5.15
N ARG A 97 -17.05 -1.95 5.08
CA ARG A 97 -16.41 -2.57 6.22
C ARG A 97 -14.94 -2.86 5.95
N CYS A 98 -14.15 -2.92 7.02
CA CYS A 98 -12.76 -3.36 6.90
C CYS A 98 -12.68 -4.82 6.44
N PRO A 99 -12.06 -5.14 5.29
CA PRO A 99 -11.88 -6.52 4.88
C PRO A 99 -10.84 -7.21 5.80
N PRO A 100 -11.00 -8.50 6.14
CA PRO A 100 -10.08 -9.21 7.03
C PRO A 100 -8.67 -9.38 6.44
N ASN A 101 -8.49 -9.08 5.16
CA ASN A 101 -7.22 -9.09 4.44
C ASN A 101 -6.36 -7.84 4.71
N VAL A 102 -6.98 -6.77 5.22
CA VAL A 102 -6.28 -5.56 5.67
C VAL A 102 -5.80 -5.80 7.10
N VAL A 103 -4.48 -5.74 7.31
CA VAL A 103 -3.82 -6.11 8.56
C VAL A 103 -2.72 -5.11 8.93
N PRO A 104 -2.32 -5.01 10.20
CA PRO A 104 -1.19 -4.16 10.59
C PRO A 104 0.10 -4.61 9.91
N LEU A 105 1.00 -3.65 9.61
CA LEU A 105 2.31 -3.94 9.02
C LEU A 105 3.13 -4.94 9.84
N THR A 106 2.93 -4.99 11.15
CA THR A 106 3.58 -5.95 12.05
C THR A 106 3.31 -7.42 11.71
N GLN A 107 2.26 -7.73 10.92
CA GLN A 107 2.01 -9.08 10.43
C GLN A 107 2.88 -9.50 9.24
N LEU A 108 3.53 -8.56 8.55
CA LEU A 108 4.31 -8.82 7.34
C LEU A 108 5.38 -9.91 7.57
N SER A 109 6.22 -9.75 8.59
CA SER A 109 7.28 -10.71 8.93
C SER A 109 6.75 -12.13 9.16
N THR A 110 5.60 -12.25 9.83
CA THR A 110 4.96 -13.54 10.13
C THR A 110 4.46 -14.21 8.85
N ASP A 111 3.79 -13.45 7.98
CA ASP A 111 3.28 -13.96 6.70
C ASP A 111 4.40 -14.29 5.71
N LEU A 112 5.51 -13.53 5.72
CA LEU A 112 6.70 -13.81 4.92
C LEU A 112 7.41 -15.09 5.38
N ALA A 113 7.47 -15.35 6.69
CA ALA A 113 8.06 -16.58 7.24
C ALA A 113 7.19 -17.82 7.00
N GLY A 114 5.86 -17.62 6.91
CA GLY A 114 4.86 -18.66 6.68
C GLY A 114 4.49 -18.83 5.22
N LYS A 115 3.18 -18.67 4.93
CA LYS A 115 2.63 -18.73 3.57
C LYS A 115 2.48 -17.31 3.03
N THR A 116 3.48 -16.86 2.28
CA THR A 116 3.46 -15.54 1.65
C THR A 116 2.22 -15.37 0.75
N PRO A 117 1.46 -14.27 0.88
CA PRO A 117 0.37 -13.94 -0.03
C PRO A 117 0.85 -13.83 -1.48
N GLN A 118 0.00 -14.20 -2.43
CA GLN A 118 0.29 -14.04 -3.85
C GLN A 118 0.22 -12.57 -4.29
N PHE A 119 -0.64 -11.79 -3.64
CA PHE A 119 -0.70 -10.34 -3.80
C PHE A 119 -0.47 -9.65 -2.46
N THR A 120 0.43 -8.67 -2.45
CA THR A 120 0.76 -7.88 -1.26
C THR A 120 0.69 -6.40 -1.60
N TRP A 121 -0.07 -5.67 -0.78
CA TRP A 121 -0.07 -4.21 -0.73
C TRP A 121 0.56 -3.76 0.57
N ILE A 122 1.42 -2.73 0.55
CA ILE A 122 2.03 -2.16 1.74
C ILE A 122 1.85 -0.65 1.68
N SER A 123 1.29 -0.06 2.74
CA SER A 123 1.19 1.39 2.88
C SER A 123 1.97 1.87 4.12
N PRO A 124 2.87 2.87 3.98
CA PRO A 124 3.44 3.55 5.11
C PRO A 124 2.38 4.37 5.86
N ASP A 125 2.72 4.77 7.09
CA ASP A 125 1.99 5.77 7.85
C ASP A 125 2.34 7.19 7.37
N MET A 126 1.67 8.21 7.92
CA MET A 126 1.90 9.61 7.53
C MET A 126 3.35 10.09 7.72
N CYS A 127 4.18 9.46 8.55
CA CYS A 127 5.58 9.88 8.66
C CYS A 127 6.47 9.17 7.63
N HIS A 128 6.17 7.94 7.25
CA HIS A 128 7.01 7.20 6.30
C HIS A 128 6.59 7.34 4.84
N ASP A 129 5.46 7.99 4.55
CA ASP A 129 4.95 8.25 3.20
C ASP A 129 5.70 9.34 2.42
N THR A 130 6.61 10.07 3.08
CA THR A 130 7.39 11.21 2.56
C THR A 130 6.61 12.50 2.30
N HIS A 131 5.37 12.58 2.76
CA HIS A 131 4.52 13.75 2.72
C HIS A 131 4.66 14.58 4.01
N ASP A 132 4.55 13.97 5.19
CA ASP A 132 4.53 14.73 6.45
C ASP A 132 5.88 14.75 7.19
N CYS A 133 6.75 13.77 6.95
CA CYS A 133 8.13 13.78 7.43
C CYS A 133 9.14 13.87 6.28
N SER A 134 10.41 14.08 6.64
CA SER A 134 11.49 14.22 5.67
C SER A 134 11.63 13.01 4.74
N VAL A 135 12.05 13.25 3.50
CA VAL A 135 12.34 12.17 2.54
C VAL A 135 13.33 11.14 3.09
N SER A 136 14.30 11.53 3.93
CA SER A 136 15.25 10.60 4.56
C SER A 136 14.59 9.61 5.52
N VAL A 137 13.49 10.00 6.18
CA VAL A 137 12.73 9.13 7.08
C VAL A 137 12.03 8.05 6.25
N GLY A 138 11.25 8.43 5.24
CA GLY A 138 10.61 7.45 4.35
C GLY A 138 11.59 6.61 3.54
N ASP A 139 12.74 7.16 3.11
CA ASP A 139 13.78 6.41 2.38
C ASP A 139 14.45 5.34 3.28
N SER A 140 14.62 5.64 4.57
CA SER A 140 15.13 4.68 5.56
C SER A 140 14.11 3.58 5.86
N TRP A 141 12.84 3.96 5.98
CA TRP A 141 11.74 3.00 6.14
C TRP A 141 11.64 2.06 4.94
N LEU A 142 11.66 2.60 3.72
CA LEU A 142 11.60 1.82 2.48
C LEU A 142 12.77 0.83 2.41
N ARG A 143 13.98 1.25 2.82
CA ARG A 143 15.14 0.36 2.91
C ARG A 143 14.88 -0.85 3.81
N THR A 144 14.29 -0.64 4.98
CA THR A 144 13.94 -1.71 5.91
C THR A 144 12.92 -2.66 5.30
N GLN A 145 11.80 -2.15 4.78
CA GLN A 145 10.74 -2.99 4.23
C GLN A 145 11.21 -3.80 3.02
N VAL A 146 11.93 -3.17 2.09
CA VAL A 146 12.49 -3.88 0.92
C VAL A 146 13.52 -4.92 1.34
N GLY A 147 14.34 -4.62 2.36
CA GLY A 147 15.28 -5.58 2.93
C GLY A 147 14.58 -6.81 3.49
N GLU A 148 13.54 -6.62 4.30
CA GLU A 148 12.75 -7.70 4.88
C GLU A 148 12.09 -8.58 3.81
N ILE A 149 11.42 -7.95 2.84
CA ILE A 149 10.75 -8.66 1.74
C ILE A 149 11.76 -9.48 0.94
N THR A 150 12.87 -8.87 0.53
CA THR A 150 13.86 -9.57 -0.31
C THR A 150 14.64 -10.65 0.43
N ALA A 151 14.77 -10.54 1.75
CA ALA A 151 15.32 -11.61 2.58
C ALA A 151 14.34 -12.79 2.77
N GLY A 152 13.03 -12.51 2.85
CA GLY A 152 11.99 -13.53 2.99
C GLY A 152 11.63 -14.27 1.70
N MET A 153 12.00 -13.73 0.54
CA MET A 153 11.67 -14.33 -0.76
C MET A 153 12.47 -15.60 -1.05
N ARG A 154 11.76 -16.73 -1.09
CA ARG A 154 12.26 -17.99 -1.65
C ARG A 154 12.31 -17.90 -3.19
N THR A 155 13.43 -17.43 -3.74
CA THR A 155 13.95 -17.52 -5.14
C THR A 155 13.02 -17.36 -6.36
N THR A 156 11.71 -17.17 -6.23
CA THR A 156 10.72 -17.18 -7.34
C THR A 156 9.70 -16.04 -7.30
N ALA A 157 9.68 -15.22 -6.25
CA ALA A 157 8.82 -14.04 -6.20
C ALA A 157 9.56 -12.81 -6.76
N VAL A 158 8.95 -12.10 -7.73
CA VAL A 158 9.43 -10.80 -8.23
C VAL A 158 8.54 -9.71 -7.62
N PRO A 159 9.01 -8.94 -6.63
CA PRO A 159 8.24 -7.84 -6.09
C PRO A 159 8.18 -6.72 -7.12
N THR A 160 6.97 -6.25 -7.43
CA THR A 160 6.78 -4.95 -8.06
C THR A 160 6.53 -3.95 -6.94
N ILE A 161 7.53 -3.11 -6.66
CA ILE A 161 7.39 -2.00 -5.71
C ILE A 161 6.96 -0.78 -6.54
N ALA A 162 5.71 -0.37 -6.41
CA ALA A 162 5.21 0.87 -6.98
C ALA A 162 5.30 1.97 -5.92
N CYS A 163 6.21 2.93 -6.09
CA CYS A 163 6.21 4.18 -5.34
C CYS A 163 5.55 5.26 -6.21
N SER A 164 4.29 5.61 -5.94
CA SER A 164 3.68 6.82 -6.50
C SER A 164 4.09 8.03 -5.65
N ARG A 165 4.57 9.09 -6.30
CA ARG A 165 4.62 10.41 -5.69
C ARG A 165 3.23 11.02 -5.83
N SER A 166 2.64 11.45 -4.72
CA SER A 166 1.55 12.43 -4.73
C SER A 166 2.04 13.76 -5.29
#